data_AF-A0A6H9Y1D7-F1
#
_entry.id   AF-A0A6H9Y1D7-F1
#
_cell.length_a   1.000
_cell.length_b   1.000
_cell.length_c   1.000
_cell.angle_alpha   90.00
_cell.angle_beta   90.00
_cell.angle_gamma   90.00
#
_symmetry.space_group_name_H-M   'P 1'
#
loop_
_entity.id
_entity.type
_entity.pdbx_description
1 polymer ?
#
loop_
_entity_poly.entity_id
_entity_poly.type
_entity_poly.pdbx_seq_one_letter_code
_entity_poly.pdbx_strand_id
1 'polypeptide(L)'
;MQNKTIPVIDLFAGPGGLGEGFSSLLNGSKDPTFKVCLSIEKDPVAHSTLSLRSIFRSFPKGKAPDAYYEYVRGKTTRDEFLKNPAIRKHVELAEHEVKNATLGETPPKKIDAWIHEAIGGQDPWVLIGGPPCQAYSIAGRSRMRGVDPKAFEEDKRHLLYREYLRIIKKFGPSVFVMENVKGILTSEHKGSLIFERILEDLSIPGNGLEYDIRSFVVPMSEAPIRPEDFVIRAEDFGIPQKRHRVILFGIRKDLAHLKHDVLKPSSTTRRISVHQALSGLPPIRSRLSKEPDSFEAWISALRRFPSLAGWKSEYRKEIESRARDAVKHAERYHSPGGRFVELIPKFSSRLADELRAWYEDPRLGGVTLHESRLHMREDLHRYLFASCFGEEAKRSPKLMDFPPQLLPNHENAGDEDAPFKDRFRVQIGNRPSTTVVSHISKDGHYYIHPDPAQCRSLTVREAARLQTFPDNYFFEGGGRTDRYAQIGNAVPPFLAKQIASIVSDFLVKAASKSR
;
A
#
# COMPACT_ATOMS: atom_id res chain seq x y z
N MET A 1 -33.62 -3.10 10.37
CA MET A 1 -33.24 -1.71 10.06
C MET A 1 -33.29 -1.58 8.54
N GLN A 2 -33.87 -0.52 7.97
CA GLN A 2 -33.68 -0.23 6.54
C GLN A 2 -32.18 -0.27 6.22
N ASN A 3 -31.80 -0.84 5.07
CA ASN A 3 -30.44 -0.93 4.50
C ASN A 3 -29.76 0.46 4.39
N LYS A 4 -29.43 1.11 5.50
CA LYS A 4 -28.78 2.42 5.50
C LYS A 4 -27.28 2.23 5.64
N THR A 5 -26.55 2.61 4.60
CA THR A 5 -25.09 2.56 4.56
C THR A 5 -24.49 3.54 5.56
N ILE A 6 -23.46 3.12 6.30
CA ILE A 6 -22.77 3.98 7.28
C ILE A 6 -21.84 4.95 6.54
N PRO A 7 -21.97 6.28 6.72
CA PRO A 7 -21.08 7.25 6.09
C PRO A 7 -19.65 7.14 6.59
N VAL A 8 -18.70 7.30 5.68
CA VAL A 8 -17.26 7.33 5.97
C VAL A 8 -16.64 8.58 5.38
N ILE A 9 -15.85 9.27 6.21
CA ILE A 9 -15.01 10.41 5.81
C ILE A 9 -13.55 9.94 5.84
N ASP A 10 -12.86 10.01 4.70
CA ASP A 10 -11.46 9.59 4.54
C ASP A 10 -10.54 10.83 4.42
N LEU A 11 -9.75 11.08 5.45
CA LEU A 11 -8.79 12.18 5.48
C LEU A 11 -7.39 11.67 5.14
N PHE A 12 -6.62 12.47 4.39
CA PHE A 12 -5.29 12.06 3.92
C PHE A 12 -5.38 10.77 3.10
N ALA A 13 -6.39 10.68 2.23
CA ALA A 13 -6.84 9.44 1.63
C ALA A 13 -5.75 8.75 0.77
N GLY A 14 -4.76 9.50 0.30
CA GLY A 14 -3.74 9.00 -0.62
C GLY A 14 -4.41 8.43 -1.86
N PRO A 15 -3.97 7.26 -2.36
CA PRO A 15 -4.67 6.60 -3.45
C PRO A 15 -5.95 5.86 -3.02
N GLY A 16 -6.37 5.92 -1.75
CA GLY A 16 -7.63 5.33 -1.26
C GLY A 16 -7.53 3.95 -0.60
N GLY A 17 -6.38 3.55 -0.06
CA GLY A 17 -6.19 2.19 0.46
C GLY A 17 -7.12 1.83 1.63
N LEU A 18 -7.32 2.75 2.60
CA LEU A 18 -8.26 2.55 3.70
C LEU A 18 -9.72 2.59 3.19
N GLY A 19 -10.09 3.64 2.46
CA GLY A 19 -11.44 3.78 1.88
C GLY A 19 -11.86 2.61 0.99
N GLU A 20 -10.93 2.03 0.22
CA GLU A 20 -11.18 0.83 -0.60
C GLU A 20 -11.59 -0.38 0.26
N GLY A 21 -10.91 -0.60 1.39
CA GLY A 21 -11.25 -1.68 2.31
C GLY A 21 -12.63 -1.50 2.94
N PHE A 22 -12.93 -0.28 3.42
CA PHE A 22 -14.23 0.05 4.02
C PHE A 22 -15.38 -0.08 3.03
N SER A 23 -15.26 0.53 1.86
CA SER A 23 -16.31 0.51 0.81
C SER A 23 -16.56 -0.88 0.20
N SER A 24 -15.61 -1.81 0.35
CA SER A 24 -15.74 -3.17 -0.18
C SER A 24 -16.46 -4.15 0.76
N LEU A 25 -16.77 -3.76 2.00
CA LEU A 25 -17.53 -4.59 2.91
C LEU A 25 -19.02 -4.55 2.51
N LEU A 26 -19.62 -5.73 2.35
CA LEU A 26 -21.04 -5.88 2.02
C LEU A 26 -21.81 -6.39 3.25
N ASN A 27 -23.05 -5.96 3.39
CA ASN A 27 -23.98 -6.44 4.39
C ASN A 27 -24.69 -7.74 3.93
N GLY A 28 -25.56 -8.29 4.77
CA GLY A 28 -26.31 -9.52 4.47
C GLY A 28 -27.18 -9.45 3.19
N SER A 29 -27.58 -8.24 2.79
CA SER A 29 -28.33 -7.96 1.56
C SER A 29 -27.43 -7.82 0.32
N LYS A 30 -26.12 -7.99 0.47
CA LYS A 30 -25.08 -7.75 -0.56
C LYS A 30 -24.93 -6.29 -0.99
N ASP A 31 -25.50 -5.35 -0.23
CA ASP A 31 -25.29 -3.91 -0.41
C ASP A 31 -24.03 -3.46 0.36
N PRO A 32 -23.38 -2.35 -0.03
CA PRO A 32 -22.26 -1.79 0.74
C PRO A 32 -22.66 -1.49 2.18
N THR A 33 -21.86 -1.96 3.15
CA THR A 33 -22.04 -1.61 4.57
C THR A 33 -21.65 -0.15 4.82
N PHE A 34 -20.53 0.26 4.24
CA PHE A 34 -19.98 1.60 4.36
C PHE A 34 -20.05 2.34 3.03
N LYS A 35 -20.35 3.64 3.10
CA LYS A 35 -20.27 4.55 1.96
C LYS A 35 -19.21 5.61 2.25
N VAL A 36 -18.11 5.60 1.49
CA VAL A 36 -17.14 6.71 1.51
C VAL A 36 -17.82 7.91 0.87
N CYS A 37 -18.20 8.88 1.69
CA CYS A 37 -18.97 10.05 1.24
C CYS A 37 -18.07 11.26 0.97
N LEU A 38 -16.89 11.32 1.59
CA LEU A 38 -15.90 12.36 1.37
C LEU A 38 -14.50 11.76 1.50
N SER A 39 -13.62 12.11 0.57
CA SER A 39 -12.19 11.85 0.63
C SER A 39 -11.42 13.14 0.36
N ILE A 40 -10.46 13.47 1.22
CA ILE A 40 -9.59 14.65 1.03
C ILE A 40 -8.15 14.20 0.78
N GLU A 41 -7.63 14.55 -0.39
CA GLU A 41 -6.25 14.26 -0.80
C GLU A 41 -5.60 15.48 -1.44
N LYS A 42 -4.38 15.83 -1.01
CA LYS A 42 -3.68 17.03 -1.50
C LYS A 42 -2.92 16.79 -2.80
N ASP A 43 -2.39 15.58 -3.00
CA ASP A 43 -1.59 15.22 -4.16
C ASP A 43 -2.51 15.03 -5.38
N PRO A 44 -2.35 15.84 -6.44
CA PRO A 44 -3.23 15.76 -7.61
C PRO A 44 -3.19 14.40 -8.32
N VAL A 45 -2.09 13.66 -8.24
CA VAL A 45 -1.96 12.35 -8.88
C VAL A 45 -2.74 11.29 -8.09
N ALA A 46 -2.56 11.25 -6.77
CA ALA A 46 -3.31 10.38 -5.88
C ALA A 46 -4.82 10.72 -5.92
N HIS A 47 -5.16 12.00 -5.94
CA HIS A 47 -6.53 12.47 -6.20
C HIS A 47 -7.09 11.91 -7.51
N SER A 48 -6.34 11.99 -8.62
CA SER A 48 -6.76 11.48 -9.93
C SER A 48 -7.05 9.97 -9.91
N THR A 49 -6.20 9.19 -9.22
CA THR A 49 -6.42 7.75 -8.95
C THR A 49 -7.67 7.52 -8.12
N LEU A 50 -7.84 8.30 -7.05
CA LEU A 50 -8.96 8.16 -6.13
C LEU A 50 -10.30 8.51 -6.79
N SER A 51 -10.34 9.56 -7.61
CA SER A 51 -11.52 9.91 -8.43
C SER A 51 -11.87 8.78 -9.40
N LEU A 52 -10.88 8.20 -10.10
CA LEU A 52 -11.11 7.05 -10.97
C LEU A 52 -11.69 5.86 -10.20
N ARG A 53 -11.18 5.61 -8.98
CA ARG A 53 -11.70 4.54 -8.14
C ARG A 53 -13.09 4.83 -7.61
N SER A 54 -13.40 6.06 -7.22
CA SER A 54 -14.74 6.47 -6.79
C SER A 54 -15.76 6.25 -7.92
N ILE A 55 -15.43 6.64 -9.17
CA ILE A 55 -16.26 6.33 -10.35
C ILE A 55 -16.52 4.83 -10.43
N PHE A 56 -15.48 3.99 -10.34
CA PHE A 56 -15.65 2.53 -10.38
C PHE A 56 -16.55 1.99 -9.25
N ARG A 57 -16.34 2.45 -8.01
CA ARG A 57 -17.08 2.01 -6.81
C ARG A 57 -18.53 2.49 -6.77
N SER A 58 -18.85 3.53 -7.52
CA SER A 58 -20.22 4.05 -7.57
C SER A 58 -21.19 3.18 -8.39
N PHE A 59 -20.68 2.17 -9.10
CA PHE A 59 -21.48 1.12 -9.72
C PHE A 59 -21.65 -0.07 -8.77
N PRO A 60 -22.78 -0.80 -8.82
CA PRO A 60 -22.93 -2.06 -8.11
C PRO A 60 -21.80 -3.04 -8.48
N LYS A 61 -21.42 -3.91 -7.53
CA LYS A 61 -20.33 -4.87 -7.74
C LYS A 61 -20.56 -5.71 -9.00
N GLY A 62 -19.56 -5.71 -9.89
CA GLY A 62 -19.60 -6.41 -11.18
C GLY A 62 -20.36 -5.69 -12.30
N LYS A 63 -20.92 -4.51 -12.03
CA LYS A 63 -21.72 -3.71 -12.97
C LYS A 63 -21.04 -2.45 -13.50
N ALA A 64 -19.73 -2.26 -13.26
CA ALA A 64 -18.97 -1.17 -13.88
C ALA A 64 -19.10 -1.23 -15.42
N PRO A 65 -19.22 -0.11 -16.14
CA PRO A 65 -19.45 -0.12 -17.59
C PRO A 65 -18.18 -0.47 -18.36
N ASP A 66 -18.35 -0.90 -19.62
CA ASP A 66 -17.22 -1.26 -20.50
C ASP A 66 -16.25 -0.10 -20.72
N ALA A 67 -16.75 1.14 -20.70
CA ALA A 67 -15.94 2.36 -20.78
C ALA A 67 -14.79 2.39 -19.75
N TYR A 68 -15.03 1.87 -18.53
CA TYR A 68 -13.97 1.75 -17.52
C TYR A 68 -12.88 0.78 -17.96
N TYR A 69 -13.29 -0.40 -18.43
CA TYR A 69 -12.36 -1.44 -18.85
C TYR A 69 -11.58 -1.02 -20.10
N GLU A 70 -12.22 -0.36 -21.06
CA GLU A 70 -11.55 0.23 -22.22
C GLU A 70 -10.49 1.25 -21.82
N TYR A 71 -10.78 2.10 -20.84
CA TYR A 71 -9.84 3.11 -20.34
C TYR A 71 -8.61 2.49 -19.66
N VAL A 72 -8.81 1.54 -18.74
CA VAL A 72 -7.68 0.90 -18.04
C VAL A 72 -6.87 -0.02 -18.97
N ARG A 73 -7.48 -0.51 -20.04
CA ARG A 73 -6.80 -1.22 -21.16
C ARG A 73 -6.00 -0.28 -22.07
N GLY A 74 -6.21 1.03 -21.96
CA GLY A 74 -5.57 2.04 -22.81
C GLY A 74 -6.18 2.14 -24.21
N LYS A 75 -7.43 1.69 -24.40
CA LYS A 75 -8.17 1.84 -25.66
C LYS A 75 -8.79 3.23 -25.83
N THR A 76 -9.01 3.93 -24.72
CA THR A 76 -9.51 5.31 -24.69
C THR A 76 -8.60 6.18 -23.83
N THR A 77 -8.58 7.46 -24.13
CA THR A 77 -7.93 8.48 -23.31
C THR A 77 -8.78 8.80 -22.08
N ARG A 78 -8.18 9.48 -21.09
CA ARG A 78 -8.91 9.89 -19.89
C ARG A 78 -10.02 10.90 -20.20
N ASP A 79 -9.78 11.81 -21.14
CA ASP A 79 -10.76 12.81 -21.56
C ASP A 79 -11.98 12.15 -22.22
N GLU A 80 -11.75 11.19 -23.13
CA GLU A 80 -12.82 10.40 -23.74
C GLU A 80 -13.58 9.56 -22.70
N PHE A 81 -12.87 8.95 -21.75
CA PHE A 81 -13.49 8.21 -20.65
C PHE A 81 -14.41 9.11 -19.82
N LEU A 82 -13.92 10.28 -19.36
CA LEU A 82 -14.69 11.22 -18.54
C LEU A 82 -15.91 11.83 -19.27
N LYS A 83 -15.85 11.93 -20.60
CA LYS A 83 -16.96 12.39 -21.44
C LYS A 83 -17.95 11.30 -21.81
N ASN A 84 -17.67 10.04 -21.49
CA ASN A 84 -18.53 8.92 -21.87
C ASN A 84 -19.91 9.01 -21.16
N PRO A 85 -21.04 9.02 -21.91
CA PRO A 85 -22.38 9.15 -21.33
C PRO A 85 -22.71 8.09 -20.27
N ALA A 86 -22.16 6.87 -20.40
CA ALA A 86 -22.42 5.77 -19.47
C ALA A 86 -21.85 6.01 -18.07
N ILE A 87 -20.90 6.93 -17.91
CA ILE A 87 -20.30 7.23 -16.60
C ILE A 87 -20.56 8.66 -16.12
N ARG A 88 -21.18 9.55 -16.92
CA ARG A 88 -21.27 10.98 -16.60
C ARG A 88 -21.81 11.27 -15.20
N LYS A 89 -22.93 10.64 -14.84
CA LYS A 89 -23.51 10.73 -13.49
C LYS A 89 -22.54 10.29 -12.38
N HIS A 90 -21.71 9.29 -12.68
CA HIS A 90 -20.74 8.72 -11.75
C HIS A 90 -19.48 9.59 -11.63
N VAL A 91 -19.14 10.36 -12.67
CA VAL A 91 -18.12 11.42 -12.61
C VAL A 91 -18.58 12.52 -11.65
N GLU A 92 -19.82 13.01 -11.80
CA GLU A 92 -20.39 14.01 -10.90
C GLU A 92 -20.37 13.52 -9.43
N LEU A 93 -20.80 12.28 -9.18
CA LEU A 93 -20.72 11.67 -7.85
C LEU A 93 -19.28 11.64 -7.30
N ALA A 94 -18.30 11.30 -8.13
CA ALA A 94 -16.91 11.26 -7.73
C ALA A 94 -16.32 12.65 -7.45
N GLU A 95 -16.75 13.69 -8.17
CA GLU A 95 -16.38 15.09 -7.90
C GLU A 95 -16.95 15.58 -6.56
N HIS A 96 -18.13 15.08 -6.16
CA HIS A 96 -18.68 15.33 -4.84
C HIS A 96 -17.92 14.57 -3.73
N GLU A 97 -17.59 13.30 -3.95
CA GLU A 97 -16.87 12.46 -2.98
C GLU A 97 -15.41 12.89 -2.80
N VAL A 98 -14.67 13.12 -3.88
CA VAL A 98 -13.20 13.25 -3.84
C VAL A 98 -12.79 14.71 -4.03
N LYS A 99 -12.13 15.29 -3.03
CA LYS A 99 -11.69 16.69 -3.04
C LYS A 99 -10.17 16.78 -3.07
N ASN A 100 -9.64 17.46 -4.10
CA ASN A 100 -8.23 17.85 -4.11
C ASN A 100 -8.03 19.07 -3.22
N ALA A 101 -7.59 18.86 -1.97
CA ALA A 101 -7.44 19.92 -1.00
C ALA A 101 -6.35 19.58 0.03
N THR A 102 -5.62 20.61 0.47
CA THR A 102 -4.64 20.48 1.55
C THR A 102 -5.28 20.89 2.87
N LEU A 103 -5.39 19.95 3.81
CA LEU A 103 -5.79 20.26 5.19
C LEU A 103 -4.77 21.22 5.82
N GLY A 104 -5.24 22.21 6.60
CA GLY A 104 -4.40 23.25 7.20
C GLY A 104 -4.10 24.43 6.26
N GLU A 105 -4.23 24.27 4.94
CA GLU A 105 -4.13 25.39 3.98
C GLU A 105 -5.52 25.78 3.43
N THR A 106 -6.39 24.80 3.17
CA THR A 106 -7.77 25.04 2.74
C THR A 106 -8.58 25.62 3.91
N PRO A 107 -9.39 26.69 3.71
CA PRO A 107 -10.14 27.30 4.79
C PRO A 107 -11.00 26.29 5.56
N PRO A 108 -10.89 26.23 6.91
CA PRO A 108 -11.61 25.24 7.72
C PRO A 108 -13.12 25.24 7.47
N LYS A 109 -13.74 26.42 7.28
CA LYS A 109 -15.18 26.54 6.95
C LYS A 109 -15.57 25.76 5.70
N LYS A 110 -14.69 25.69 4.69
CA LYS A 110 -14.93 24.94 3.44
C LYS A 110 -14.86 23.43 3.67
N ILE A 111 -13.83 22.98 4.38
CA ILE A 111 -13.68 21.58 4.79
C ILE A 111 -14.88 21.14 5.64
N ASP A 112 -15.29 21.98 6.59
CA ASP A 112 -16.40 21.71 7.49
C ASP A 112 -17.73 21.60 6.76
N ALA A 113 -17.96 22.45 5.74
CA ALA A 113 -19.16 22.38 4.91
C ALA A 113 -19.22 21.05 4.14
N TRP A 114 -18.11 20.62 3.55
CA TRP A 114 -18.05 19.33 2.86
C TRP A 114 -18.30 18.15 3.79
N ILE A 115 -17.70 18.15 4.99
CA ILE A 115 -17.91 17.09 5.98
C ILE A 115 -19.38 17.07 6.43
N HIS A 116 -19.96 18.24 6.73
CA HIS A 116 -21.35 18.34 7.15
C HIS A 116 -22.33 17.81 6.09
N GLU A 117 -22.14 18.21 4.82
CA GLU A 117 -22.91 17.72 3.68
C GLU A 117 -22.77 16.21 3.49
N ALA A 118 -21.54 15.68 3.56
CA ALA A 118 -21.24 14.28 3.34
C ALA A 118 -21.82 13.34 4.42
N ILE A 119 -21.85 13.80 5.69
CA ILE A 119 -22.47 13.05 6.80
C ILE A 119 -23.99 13.11 6.68
N GLY A 120 -24.55 14.29 6.33
CA GLY A 120 -25.99 14.49 6.19
C GLY A 120 -26.78 14.25 7.48
N GLY A 121 -26.17 14.59 8.63
CA GLY A 121 -26.77 14.41 9.97
C GLY A 121 -26.93 12.96 10.42
N GLN A 122 -26.31 11.99 9.73
CA GLN A 122 -26.39 10.58 10.10
C GLN A 122 -25.47 10.24 11.28
N ASP A 123 -25.98 9.43 12.20
CA ASP A 123 -25.24 8.74 13.26
C ASP A 123 -25.74 7.28 13.26
N PRO A 124 -24.87 6.25 13.22
CA PRO A 124 -23.42 6.33 13.28
C PRO A 124 -22.73 6.75 11.98
N TRP A 125 -21.51 7.30 12.08
CA TRP A 125 -20.59 7.56 10.98
C TRP A 125 -19.13 7.34 11.41
N VAL A 126 -18.24 7.13 10.42
CA VAL A 126 -16.83 6.77 10.64
C VAL A 126 -15.88 7.81 10.06
N LEU A 127 -14.86 8.18 10.84
CA LEU A 127 -13.70 8.91 10.34
C LEU A 127 -12.52 7.96 10.14
N ILE A 128 -11.89 7.95 8.96
CA ILE A 128 -10.65 7.22 8.72
C ILE A 128 -9.57 8.18 8.23
N GLY A 129 -8.31 7.87 8.50
CA GLY A 129 -7.20 8.62 7.92
C GLY A 129 -5.84 8.31 8.51
N GLY A 130 -4.79 8.69 7.77
CA GLY A 130 -3.40 8.53 8.17
C GLY A 130 -2.66 9.87 8.16
N PRO A 131 -2.83 10.74 9.17
CA PRO A 131 -2.15 12.03 9.21
C PRO A 131 -0.62 11.82 9.18
N PRO A 132 0.11 12.51 8.29
CA PRO A 132 1.53 12.26 8.11
C PRO A 132 2.32 12.68 9.36
N CYS A 133 3.01 11.71 9.97
CA CYS A 133 3.77 11.90 11.21
C CYS A 133 5.23 12.37 10.97
N GLN A 134 5.60 12.79 9.75
CA GLN A 134 7.02 13.02 9.39
C GLN A 134 7.72 14.13 10.18
N ALA A 135 7.00 15.05 10.81
CA ALA A 135 7.58 16.05 11.72
C ALA A 135 8.16 15.44 13.00
N TYR A 136 7.74 14.24 13.35
CA TYR A 136 8.09 13.57 14.60
C TYR A 136 9.21 12.51 14.42
N SER A 137 9.62 12.20 13.18
CA SER A 137 10.60 11.14 12.88
C SER A 137 12.06 11.62 12.94
N ILE A 138 12.96 10.80 13.52
CA ILE A 138 14.41 11.08 13.64
C ILE A 138 15.07 11.31 12.26
N ALA A 139 14.59 10.66 11.20
CA ALA A 139 15.13 10.80 9.84
C ALA A 139 14.89 12.18 9.21
N GLY A 140 13.89 12.94 9.68
CA GLY A 140 13.71 14.35 9.31
C GLY A 140 14.71 15.29 9.99
N ARG A 141 15.24 14.90 11.17
CA ARG A 141 16.15 15.71 11.99
C ARG A 141 17.54 15.87 11.39
N SER A 142 18.04 14.87 10.67
CA SER A 142 19.41 14.92 10.12
C SER A 142 19.59 15.96 9.02
N ARG A 143 18.52 16.33 8.30
CA ARG A 143 18.54 17.37 7.26
C ARG A 143 18.26 18.78 7.79
N MET A 144 17.69 18.91 9.00
CA MET A 144 17.21 20.19 9.55
C MET A 144 18.01 20.68 10.77
N ARG A 145 19.09 19.98 11.18
CA ARG A 145 19.92 20.33 12.33
C ARG A 145 20.59 21.72 12.30
N GLY A 146 20.42 22.48 11.23
CA GLY A 146 21.00 23.83 11.07
C GLY A 146 19.99 24.98 10.96
N VAL A 147 18.67 24.77 11.04
CA VAL A 147 17.69 25.83 10.73
C VAL A 147 16.62 25.95 11.82
N ASP A 148 16.71 27.06 12.56
CA ASP A 148 15.71 27.75 13.41
C ASP A 148 14.65 26.91 14.18
N PRO A 149 14.71 26.88 15.53
CA PRO A 149 13.66 26.32 16.40
C PRO A 149 12.26 26.90 16.21
N LYS A 150 12.10 28.16 15.75
CA LYS A 150 10.78 28.74 15.45
C LYS A 150 10.16 28.14 14.19
N ALA A 151 10.97 27.84 13.17
CA ALA A 151 10.52 27.17 11.94
C ALA A 151 10.00 25.73 12.20
N PHE A 152 10.36 25.14 13.34
CA PHE A 152 9.90 23.82 13.78
C PHE A 152 8.52 23.84 14.47
N GLU A 153 8.16 24.90 15.19
CA GLU A 153 6.78 25.07 15.72
C GLU A 153 5.78 25.39 14.61
N GLU A 154 6.25 25.95 13.50
CA GLU A 154 5.49 26.21 12.26
C GLU A 154 5.47 25.02 11.28
N ASP A 155 6.02 23.85 11.65
CA ASP A 155 6.06 22.70 10.73
C ASP A 155 4.63 22.31 10.30
N LYS A 156 4.37 22.53 9.01
CA LYS A 156 3.11 22.21 8.31
C LYS A 156 2.60 20.80 8.61
N ARG A 157 3.44 19.87 9.07
CA ARG A 157 3.04 18.49 9.42
C ARG A 157 2.48 18.35 10.84
N HIS A 158 2.94 19.12 11.82
CA HIS A 158 2.25 19.21 13.12
C HIS A 158 0.84 19.78 12.93
N LEU A 159 0.70 20.73 12.00
CA LEU A 159 -0.60 21.29 11.60
C LEU A 159 -1.57 20.22 11.07
N LEU A 160 -1.11 19.22 10.31
CA LEU A 160 -1.99 18.18 9.75
C LEU A 160 -2.59 17.26 10.81
N TYR A 161 -1.81 16.86 11.82
CA TYR A 161 -2.35 16.11 12.97
C TYR A 161 -3.38 16.95 13.74
N ARG A 162 -3.08 18.24 13.97
CA ARG A 162 -4.02 19.16 14.63
C ARG A 162 -5.32 19.34 13.86
N GLU A 163 -5.28 19.33 12.52
CA GLU A 163 -6.49 19.35 11.71
C GLU A 163 -7.33 18.08 11.85
N TYR A 164 -6.68 16.91 11.93
CA TYR A 164 -7.38 15.65 12.22
C TYR A 164 -8.10 15.72 13.57
N LEU A 165 -7.39 16.17 14.62
CA LEU A 165 -7.97 16.37 15.95
C LEU A 165 -9.09 17.42 15.97
N ARG A 166 -8.93 18.53 15.24
CA ARG A 166 -9.95 19.58 15.09
C ARG A 166 -11.24 19.02 14.50
N ILE A 167 -11.12 18.16 13.50
CA ILE A 167 -12.28 17.52 12.85
C ILE A 167 -12.98 16.56 13.82
N ILE A 168 -12.23 15.75 14.58
CA ILE A 168 -12.80 14.91 15.65
C ILE A 168 -13.55 15.77 16.67
N LYS A 169 -12.91 16.82 17.19
CA LYS A 169 -13.47 17.77 18.17
C LYS A 169 -14.76 18.44 17.68
N LYS A 170 -14.84 18.73 16.38
CA LYS A 170 -15.98 19.46 15.80
C LYS A 170 -17.15 18.56 15.42
N PHE A 171 -16.88 17.39 14.85
CA PHE A 171 -17.90 16.54 14.25
C PHE A 171 -18.26 15.30 15.06
N GLY A 172 -17.46 14.94 16.06
CA GLY A 172 -17.77 13.86 16.99
C GLY A 172 -18.09 12.51 16.33
N PRO A 173 -17.20 11.95 15.48
CA PRO A 173 -17.43 10.64 14.85
C PRO A 173 -17.81 9.58 15.88
N SER A 174 -18.75 8.70 15.52
CA SER A 174 -19.12 7.59 16.42
C SER A 174 -17.90 6.69 16.66
N VAL A 175 -17.09 6.52 15.62
CA VAL A 175 -15.77 5.87 15.69
C VAL A 175 -14.79 6.51 14.71
N PHE A 176 -13.50 6.48 15.05
CA PHE A 176 -12.42 6.80 14.12
C PHE A 176 -11.37 5.70 14.03
N VAL A 177 -10.75 5.57 12.85
CA VAL A 177 -9.60 4.68 12.61
C VAL A 177 -8.43 5.52 12.12
N MET A 178 -7.43 5.70 12.98
CA MET A 178 -6.23 6.46 12.66
C MET A 178 -5.06 5.51 12.38
N GLU A 179 -4.48 5.59 11.18
CA GLU A 179 -3.29 4.82 10.80
C GLU A 179 -2.00 5.65 10.97
N ASN A 180 -0.91 4.99 11.35
CA ASN A 180 0.42 5.55 11.28
C ASN A 180 1.54 4.51 11.14
N VAL A 181 2.76 5.00 10.85
CA VAL A 181 3.97 4.17 10.78
C VAL A 181 4.44 3.75 12.17
N LYS A 182 5.02 2.54 12.28
CA LYS A 182 5.58 2.01 13.55
C LYS A 182 6.58 2.95 14.23
N GLY A 183 7.30 3.77 13.47
CA GLY A 183 8.27 4.73 14.02
C GLY A 183 7.68 5.77 14.97
N ILE A 184 6.35 5.99 14.95
CA ILE A 184 5.68 6.92 15.87
C ILE A 184 5.83 6.52 17.34
N LEU A 185 5.96 5.22 17.62
CA LEU A 185 6.05 4.70 19.00
C LEU A 185 7.36 5.10 19.69
N THR A 186 8.41 5.32 18.91
CA THR A 186 9.76 5.70 19.39
C THR A 186 10.08 7.17 19.15
N SER A 187 9.08 7.96 18.73
CA SER A 187 9.27 9.37 18.45
C SER A 187 9.18 10.18 19.75
N GLU A 188 10.21 10.98 20.02
CA GLU A 188 10.27 11.91 21.16
C GLU A 188 10.14 13.39 20.74
N HIS A 189 9.45 14.19 21.55
CA HIS A 189 9.40 15.65 21.47
C HIS A 189 9.58 16.25 22.88
N LYS A 190 10.53 17.19 23.02
CA LYS A 190 10.84 17.89 24.29
C LYS A 190 10.99 16.92 25.49
N GLY A 191 11.61 15.75 25.29
CA GLY A 191 11.87 14.75 26.34
C GLY A 191 10.72 13.81 26.69
N SER A 192 9.59 13.85 25.97
CA SER A 192 8.45 12.95 26.17
C SER A 192 8.07 12.19 24.89
N LEU A 193 7.51 10.99 25.05
CA LEU A 193 7.02 10.18 23.94
C LEU A 193 5.81 10.86 23.29
N ILE A 194 5.89 11.13 21.99
CA ILE A 194 4.83 11.81 21.23
C ILE A 194 3.57 10.95 21.16
N PHE A 195 3.74 9.63 21.15
CA PHE A 195 2.63 8.71 21.03
C PHE A 195 1.65 8.81 22.21
N GLU A 196 2.16 8.95 23.44
CA GLU A 196 1.31 9.11 24.64
C GLU A 196 0.49 10.39 24.57
N ARG A 197 1.10 11.51 24.17
CA ARG A 197 0.39 12.78 23.94
C ARG A 197 -0.70 12.65 22.89
N ILE A 198 -0.44 11.89 21.81
CA ILE A 198 -1.44 11.63 20.77
C ILE A 198 -2.62 10.84 21.34
N LEU A 199 -2.37 9.84 22.19
CA LEU A 199 -3.44 9.10 22.85
C LEU A 199 -4.26 10.00 23.78
N GLU A 200 -3.62 10.87 24.56
CA GLU A 200 -4.29 11.84 25.44
C GLU A 200 -5.18 12.81 24.64
N ASP A 201 -4.60 13.47 23.64
CA ASP A 201 -5.30 14.40 22.74
C ASP A 201 -6.52 13.73 22.09
N LEU A 202 -6.35 12.52 21.56
CA LEU A 202 -7.43 11.78 20.89
C LEU A 202 -8.49 11.26 21.86
N SER A 203 -8.12 10.96 23.12
CA SER A 203 -9.05 10.53 24.16
C SER A 203 -9.91 11.69 24.65
N ILE A 204 -9.35 12.91 24.72
CA ILE A 204 -10.03 14.12 25.17
C ILE A 204 -9.79 15.25 24.14
N PRO A 205 -10.40 15.16 22.94
CA PRO A 205 -10.20 16.16 21.88
C PRO A 205 -10.80 17.54 22.21
N GLY A 206 -11.69 17.60 23.21
CA GLY A 206 -12.36 18.80 23.70
C GLY A 206 -13.84 18.89 23.29
N ASN A 207 -14.50 20.00 23.63
CA ASN A 207 -15.95 20.21 23.44
C ASN A 207 -16.84 19.15 24.14
N GLY A 208 -16.39 18.61 25.28
CA GLY A 208 -17.13 17.57 26.01
C GLY A 208 -17.13 16.20 25.33
N LEU A 209 -16.37 16.03 24.24
CA LEU A 209 -16.16 14.73 23.62
C LEU A 209 -15.05 13.98 24.33
N GLU A 210 -15.31 12.70 24.57
CA GLU A 210 -14.35 11.72 25.07
C GLU A 210 -14.36 10.49 24.17
N TYR A 211 -13.22 9.85 24.02
CA TYR A 211 -13.04 8.61 23.27
C TYR A 211 -12.27 7.58 24.09
N ASP A 212 -12.65 6.33 23.92
CA ASP A 212 -11.87 5.18 24.36
C ASP A 212 -11.03 4.68 23.17
N ILE A 213 -9.71 4.64 23.33
CA ILE A 213 -8.77 4.27 22.27
C ILE A 213 -8.35 2.82 22.43
N ARG A 214 -8.70 1.98 21.46
CA ARG A 214 -8.55 0.53 21.54
C ARG A 214 -7.68 -0.06 20.44
N SER A 215 -7.17 -1.26 20.73
CA SER A 215 -6.36 -2.05 19.82
C SER A 215 -7.22 -2.98 18.96
N PHE A 216 -6.85 -3.14 17.69
CA PHE A 216 -7.42 -4.18 16.83
C PHE A 216 -6.82 -5.57 17.05
N VAL A 217 -5.77 -5.72 17.86
CA VAL A 217 -5.03 -6.99 18.02
C VAL A 217 -4.98 -7.50 19.46
N VAL A 218 -5.28 -6.64 20.45
CA VAL A 218 -5.38 -7.03 21.87
C VAL A 218 -6.81 -6.82 22.36
N PRO A 219 -7.45 -7.83 22.95
CA PRO A 219 -8.81 -7.71 23.46
C PRO A 219 -8.86 -6.77 24.67
N MET A 220 -10.02 -6.17 24.91
CA MET A 220 -10.26 -5.33 26.09
C MET A 220 -10.04 -6.15 27.37
N SER A 221 -9.17 -5.65 28.24
CA SER A 221 -8.83 -6.25 29.54
C SER A 221 -8.61 -5.17 30.59
N GLU A 222 -8.50 -5.56 31.87
CA GLU A 222 -8.16 -4.63 32.95
C GLU A 222 -6.70 -4.16 32.90
N ALA A 223 -5.83 -4.86 32.17
CA ALA A 223 -4.43 -4.47 32.02
C ALA A 223 -4.30 -3.23 31.12
N PRO A 224 -3.36 -2.31 31.42
CA PRO A 224 -3.12 -1.14 30.59
C PRO A 224 -2.63 -1.57 29.20
N ILE A 225 -3.22 -0.98 28.15
CA ILE A 225 -2.77 -1.14 26.78
C ILE A 225 -1.40 -0.48 26.62
N ARG A 226 -0.45 -1.18 25.99
CA ARG A 226 0.88 -0.64 25.69
C ARG A 226 0.95 -0.11 24.26
N PRO A 227 1.86 0.82 23.95
CA PRO A 227 2.03 1.35 22.59
C PRO A 227 2.21 0.27 21.51
N GLU A 228 2.92 -0.82 21.82
CA GLU A 228 3.15 -1.94 20.90
C GLU A 228 1.87 -2.73 20.60
N ASP A 229 0.89 -2.70 21.50
CA ASP A 229 -0.37 -3.42 21.36
C ASP A 229 -1.25 -2.79 20.26
N PHE A 230 -0.92 -1.60 19.75
CA PHE A 230 -1.55 -1.00 18.57
C PHE A 230 -0.88 -1.40 17.24
N VAL A 231 0.20 -2.18 17.28
CA VAL A 231 0.95 -2.58 16.07
C VAL A 231 0.28 -3.78 15.41
N ILE A 232 -0.26 -3.55 14.22
CA ILE A 232 -0.74 -4.59 13.32
C ILE A 232 0.40 -5.05 12.42
N ARG A 233 0.73 -6.33 12.51
CA ARG A 233 1.66 -7.01 11.61
C ARG A 233 0.89 -7.62 10.44
N ALA A 234 0.83 -6.91 9.32
CA ALA A 234 -0.02 -7.28 8.18
C ALA A 234 0.18 -8.73 7.71
N GLU A 235 1.41 -9.25 7.78
CA GLU A 235 1.73 -10.62 7.36
C GLU A 235 1.06 -11.72 8.20
N ASP A 236 0.56 -11.39 9.39
CA ASP A 236 -0.18 -12.31 10.26
C ASP A 236 -1.68 -12.38 9.90
N PHE A 237 -2.16 -11.45 9.05
CA PHE A 237 -3.57 -11.27 8.68
C PHE A 237 -3.80 -11.50 7.17
N GLY A 238 -3.00 -12.38 6.55
CA GLY A 238 -3.18 -12.77 5.15
C GLY A 238 -2.66 -11.74 4.14
N ILE A 239 -1.92 -10.72 4.56
CA ILE A 239 -1.27 -9.78 3.64
C ILE A 239 0.10 -10.35 3.22
N PRO A 240 0.43 -10.46 1.93
CA PRO A 240 1.69 -11.05 1.46
C PRO A 240 2.91 -10.13 1.63
N GLN A 241 2.95 -9.32 2.69
CA GLN A 241 3.94 -8.27 2.94
C GLN A 241 4.17 -8.08 4.44
N LYS A 242 5.43 -7.98 4.85
CA LYS A 242 5.84 -7.64 6.23
C LYS A 242 5.67 -6.15 6.52
N ARG A 243 4.42 -5.66 6.55
CA ARG A 243 4.09 -4.25 6.76
C ARG A 243 3.52 -4.05 8.16
N HIS A 244 4.28 -3.39 9.03
CA HIS A 244 3.85 -3.11 10.40
C HIS A 244 3.31 -1.68 10.50
N ARG A 245 2.11 -1.52 11.07
CA ARG A 245 1.42 -0.24 11.23
C ARG A 245 0.80 -0.10 12.60
N VAL A 246 0.84 1.11 13.13
CA VAL A 246 0.11 1.49 14.34
C VAL A 246 -1.27 1.90 13.88
N ILE A 247 -2.32 1.24 14.38
CA ILE A 247 -3.69 1.57 14.03
C ILE A 247 -4.50 1.72 15.31
N LEU A 248 -5.06 2.91 15.50
CA LEU A 248 -5.86 3.27 16.66
C LEU A 248 -7.34 3.13 16.32
N PHE A 249 -8.12 2.50 17.20
CA PHE A 249 -9.57 2.46 17.12
C PHE A 249 -10.16 3.38 18.18
N GLY A 250 -10.54 4.59 17.80
CA GLY A 250 -11.21 5.52 18.70
C GLY A 250 -12.71 5.29 18.70
N ILE A 251 -13.29 5.05 19.88
CA ILE A 251 -14.72 4.83 20.08
C ILE A 251 -15.28 5.93 20.96
N ARG A 252 -16.32 6.64 20.49
CA ARG A 252 -16.94 7.71 21.27
C ARG A 252 -17.45 7.17 22.61
N LYS A 253 -17.26 7.92 23.70
CA LYS A 253 -17.44 7.43 25.08
C LYS A 253 -18.81 6.82 25.37
N ASP A 254 -19.87 7.37 24.79
CA ASP A 254 -21.24 6.85 24.87
C ASP A 254 -21.37 5.41 24.34
N LEU A 255 -20.53 5.03 23.38
CA LEU A 255 -20.49 3.69 22.77
C LEU A 255 -19.45 2.75 23.42
N ALA A 256 -18.55 3.29 24.25
CA ALA A 256 -17.41 2.55 24.79
C ALA A 256 -17.79 1.43 25.78
N HIS A 257 -19.03 1.36 26.26
CA HIS A 257 -19.46 0.25 27.12
C HIS A 257 -19.53 -1.12 26.37
N LEU A 258 -19.46 -1.10 25.03
CA LEU A 258 -19.53 -2.29 24.19
C LEU A 258 -18.15 -2.87 23.89
N LYS A 259 -18.04 -4.20 23.82
CA LYS A 259 -16.82 -4.89 23.37
C LYS A 259 -16.79 -4.96 21.83
N HIS A 260 -15.59 -4.91 21.26
CA HIS A 260 -15.36 -5.24 19.85
C HIS A 260 -14.50 -6.50 19.74
N ASP A 261 -14.59 -7.17 18.60
CA ASP A 261 -13.73 -8.29 18.26
C ASP A 261 -12.34 -7.80 17.84
N VAL A 262 -11.33 -8.67 17.93
CA VAL A 262 -9.98 -8.38 17.42
C VAL A 262 -9.76 -9.05 16.07
N LEU A 263 -8.77 -8.57 15.31
CA LEU A 263 -8.34 -9.20 14.08
C LEU A 263 -7.95 -10.65 14.35
N LYS A 264 -8.50 -11.54 13.53
CA LYS A 264 -8.19 -12.97 13.59
C LYS A 264 -6.99 -13.24 12.69
N PRO A 265 -5.90 -13.83 13.21
CA PRO A 265 -4.81 -14.28 12.37
C PRO A 265 -5.32 -15.18 11.24
N SER A 266 -4.64 -15.15 10.10
CA SER A 266 -5.01 -15.99 8.95
C SER A 266 -5.18 -17.44 9.38
N SER A 267 -6.29 -18.08 8.98
CA SER A 267 -6.58 -19.49 9.27
C SER A 267 -5.56 -20.45 8.64
N THR A 268 -4.77 -19.97 7.68
CA THR A 268 -3.68 -20.72 7.06
C THR A 268 -2.48 -20.82 8.00
N THR A 269 -2.02 -22.04 8.28
CA THR A 269 -0.83 -22.31 9.11
C THR A 269 0.47 -21.66 8.58
N ARG A 270 0.48 -21.20 7.33
CA ARG A 270 1.60 -20.50 6.69
C ARG A 270 1.16 -19.12 6.18
N ARG A 271 2.04 -18.13 6.36
CA ARG A 271 1.86 -16.77 5.81
C ARG A 271 1.92 -16.79 4.28
N ILE A 272 1.17 -15.90 3.63
CA ILE A 272 1.13 -15.82 2.16
C ILE A 272 2.46 -15.30 1.61
N SER A 273 3.01 -16.03 0.65
CA SER A 273 4.32 -15.74 0.04
C SER A 273 4.22 -14.83 -1.18
N VAL A 274 5.37 -14.25 -1.58
CA VAL A 274 5.48 -13.49 -2.83
C VAL A 274 5.07 -14.33 -4.05
N HIS A 275 5.51 -15.59 -4.16
CA HIS A 275 5.10 -16.47 -5.25
C HIS A 275 3.59 -16.70 -5.31
N GLN A 276 2.92 -16.84 -4.16
CA GLN A 276 1.45 -16.97 -4.12
C GLN A 276 0.78 -15.69 -4.59
N ALA A 277 1.19 -14.53 -4.08
CA ALA A 277 0.59 -13.24 -4.43
C ALA A 277 0.81 -12.83 -5.89
N LEU A 278 1.98 -13.14 -6.46
CA LEU A 278 2.32 -12.81 -7.85
C LEU A 278 1.87 -13.88 -8.86
N SER A 279 1.29 -14.99 -8.40
CA SER A 279 0.81 -16.06 -9.29
C SER A 279 -0.22 -15.55 -10.31
N GLY A 280 -0.17 -16.09 -11.52
CA GLY A 280 -1.05 -15.68 -12.61
C GLY A 280 -0.62 -14.41 -13.36
N LEU A 281 0.38 -13.65 -12.88
CA LEU A 281 1.02 -12.62 -13.70
C LEU A 281 1.89 -13.29 -14.78
N PRO A 282 1.88 -12.78 -16.02
CA PRO A 282 2.74 -13.31 -17.08
C PRO A 282 4.21 -13.01 -16.73
N PRO A 283 5.15 -13.94 -16.99
CA PRO A 283 6.56 -13.61 -16.88
C PRO A 283 6.94 -12.57 -17.94
N ILE A 284 7.74 -11.58 -17.54
CA ILE A 284 8.23 -10.53 -18.44
C ILE A 284 9.74 -10.33 -18.25
N ARG A 285 10.41 -9.90 -19.32
CA ARG A 285 11.83 -9.51 -19.26
C ARG A 285 12.00 -8.04 -18.87
N SER A 286 13.17 -7.67 -18.37
CA SER A 286 13.62 -6.28 -18.34
C SER A 286 13.85 -5.70 -19.74
N ARG A 287 13.87 -4.37 -19.84
CA ARG A 287 14.43 -3.66 -21.01
C ARG A 287 15.88 -3.26 -20.79
N LEU A 288 16.65 -3.15 -21.86
CA LEU A 288 18.02 -2.64 -21.82
C LEU A 288 18.06 -1.10 -21.87
N SER A 289 18.95 -0.50 -21.08
CA SER A 289 19.26 0.93 -21.10
C SER A 289 20.56 1.19 -21.85
N LYS A 290 20.75 2.44 -22.33
CA LYS A 290 21.96 2.91 -23.04
C LYS A 290 22.20 2.30 -24.42
N GLU A 291 21.31 1.44 -24.88
CA GLU A 291 21.31 0.85 -26.21
C GLU A 291 19.85 0.59 -26.64
N PRO A 292 19.57 0.40 -27.95
CA PRO A 292 18.27 -0.07 -28.40
C PRO A 292 17.89 -1.40 -27.74
N ASP A 293 16.68 -1.46 -27.16
CA ASP A 293 16.17 -2.68 -26.53
C ASP A 293 15.73 -3.70 -27.59
N SER A 294 16.25 -4.93 -27.49
CA SER A 294 15.75 -6.08 -28.23
C SER A 294 15.82 -7.35 -27.37
N PHE A 295 15.01 -8.35 -27.71
CA PHE A 295 15.06 -9.65 -27.03
C PHE A 295 16.44 -10.31 -27.20
N GLU A 296 17.03 -10.21 -28.40
CA GLU A 296 18.32 -10.79 -28.76
C GLU A 296 19.45 -10.14 -27.96
N ALA A 297 19.44 -8.81 -27.84
CA ALA A 297 20.42 -8.09 -27.05
C ALA A 297 20.29 -8.44 -25.56
N TRP A 298 19.07 -8.54 -25.06
CA TRP A 298 18.77 -8.90 -23.67
C TRP A 298 19.23 -10.31 -23.32
N ILE A 299 18.85 -11.32 -24.11
CA ILE A 299 19.26 -12.70 -23.84
C ILE A 299 20.78 -12.88 -24.01
N SER A 300 21.38 -12.17 -24.97
CA SER A 300 22.84 -12.12 -25.13
C SER A 300 23.54 -11.54 -23.90
N ALA A 301 22.97 -10.51 -23.27
CA ALA A 301 23.50 -9.98 -22.01
C ALA A 301 23.48 -11.04 -20.91
N LEU A 302 22.38 -11.80 -20.76
CA LEU A 302 22.28 -12.86 -19.74
C LEU A 302 23.24 -14.02 -19.99
N ARG A 303 23.42 -14.43 -21.25
CA ARG A 303 24.38 -15.49 -21.64
C ARG A 303 25.83 -15.12 -21.31
N ARG A 304 26.14 -13.83 -21.20
CA ARG A 304 27.45 -13.31 -20.75
C ARG A 304 27.57 -13.18 -19.24
N PHE A 305 26.72 -13.84 -18.45
CA PHE A 305 26.86 -13.90 -17.00
C PHE A 305 28.27 -14.41 -16.64
N PRO A 306 29.03 -13.69 -15.80
CA PRO A 306 30.42 -14.03 -15.55
C PRO A 306 30.56 -15.33 -14.77
N SER A 307 31.65 -16.06 -15.02
CA SER A 307 32.06 -17.20 -14.18
C SER A 307 32.25 -16.72 -12.74
N LEU A 308 31.84 -17.53 -11.77
CA LEU A 308 32.06 -17.25 -10.34
C LEU A 308 33.27 -18.02 -9.81
N ALA A 309 34.10 -18.59 -10.69
CA ALA A 309 35.34 -19.27 -10.31
C ALA A 309 36.20 -18.40 -9.38
N GLY A 310 36.69 -19.00 -8.29
CA GLY A 310 37.47 -18.30 -7.27
C GLY A 310 36.66 -17.52 -6.22
N TRP A 311 35.35 -17.32 -6.40
CA TRP A 311 34.50 -16.72 -5.37
C TRP A 311 34.33 -17.69 -4.19
N LYS A 312 34.66 -17.23 -2.98
CA LYS A 312 34.60 -18.01 -1.74
C LYS A 312 33.20 -17.96 -1.13
N SER A 313 32.33 -18.87 -1.54
CA SER A 313 31.00 -19.05 -0.96
C SER A 313 30.59 -20.52 -1.02
N GLU A 314 29.92 -21.00 0.03
CA GLU A 314 29.34 -22.35 0.06
C GLU A 314 28.27 -22.55 -1.03
N TYR A 315 27.59 -21.48 -1.46
CA TYR A 315 26.50 -21.54 -2.45
C TYR A 315 26.98 -21.42 -3.91
N ARG A 316 28.29 -21.35 -4.16
CA ARG A 316 28.82 -21.00 -5.50
C ARG A 316 28.31 -21.93 -6.59
N LYS A 317 28.41 -23.25 -6.39
CA LYS A 317 28.11 -24.25 -7.43
C LYS A 317 26.61 -24.25 -7.75
N GLU A 318 25.79 -24.13 -6.73
CA GLU A 318 24.34 -24.09 -6.79
C GLU A 318 23.87 -22.82 -7.53
N ILE A 319 24.44 -21.66 -7.18
CA ILE A 319 24.15 -20.39 -7.86
C ILE A 319 24.56 -20.44 -9.33
N GLU A 320 25.75 -20.96 -9.67
CA GLU A 320 26.19 -21.11 -11.06
C GLU A 320 25.27 -22.05 -11.85
N SER A 321 24.85 -23.17 -11.25
CA SER A 321 23.91 -24.10 -11.89
C SER A 321 22.56 -23.43 -12.15
N ARG A 322 22.00 -22.79 -11.13
CA ARG A 322 20.72 -22.10 -11.22
C ARG A 322 20.75 -20.94 -12.19
N ALA A 323 21.85 -20.19 -12.25
CA ALA A 323 22.03 -19.12 -13.22
C ALA A 323 21.99 -19.66 -14.65
N ARG A 324 22.69 -20.76 -14.94
CA ARG A 324 22.62 -21.42 -16.26
C ARG A 324 21.20 -21.86 -16.61
N ASP A 325 20.48 -22.45 -15.66
CA ASP A 325 19.10 -22.89 -15.89
C ASP A 325 18.17 -21.69 -16.09
N ALA A 326 18.32 -20.63 -15.29
CA ALA A 326 17.55 -19.40 -15.42
C ALA A 326 17.75 -18.73 -16.78
N VAL A 327 18.98 -18.71 -17.32
CA VAL A 327 19.25 -18.19 -18.67
C VAL A 327 18.50 -18.99 -19.74
N LYS A 328 18.47 -20.33 -19.64
CA LYS A 328 17.66 -21.17 -20.55
C LYS A 328 16.16 -20.87 -20.41
N HIS A 329 15.67 -20.69 -19.18
CA HIS A 329 14.26 -20.37 -18.92
C HIS A 329 13.88 -19.00 -19.49
N ALA A 330 14.80 -18.02 -19.41
CA ALA A 330 14.64 -16.66 -19.88
C ALA A 330 14.42 -16.58 -21.40
N GLU A 331 14.85 -17.59 -22.17
CA GLU A 331 14.61 -17.67 -23.61
C GLU A 331 13.11 -17.67 -23.96
N ARG A 332 12.23 -17.99 -23.01
CA ARG A 332 10.77 -17.96 -23.21
C ARG A 332 10.13 -16.60 -22.95
N TYR A 333 10.89 -15.63 -22.44
CA TYR A 333 10.35 -14.35 -21.94
C TYR A 333 10.64 -13.22 -22.93
N HIS A 334 9.78 -13.07 -23.94
CA HIS A 334 10.00 -12.08 -25.01
C HIS A 334 9.48 -10.69 -24.67
N SER A 335 8.33 -10.63 -23.97
CA SER A 335 7.64 -9.37 -23.69
C SER A 335 8.24 -8.64 -22.49
N PRO A 336 8.45 -7.31 -22.57
CA PRO A 336 8.75 -6.48 -21.41
C PRO A 336 7.50 -6.08 -20.61
N GLY A 337 6.34 -6.64 -20.96
CA GLY A 337 5.04 -6.24 -20.43
C GLY A 337 4.54 -4.93 -21.04
N GLY A 338 3.59 -4.27 -20.37
CA GLY A 338 3.01 -3.02 -20.84
C GLY A 338 1.97 -2.43 -19.88
N ARG A 339 1.35 -1.32 -20.32
CA ARG A 339 0.23 -0.69 -19.60
C ARG A 339 -0.91 -1.66 -19.36
N PHE A 340 -1.19 -2.52 -20.34
CA PHE A 340 -2.14 -3.62 -20.23
C PHE A 340 -1.58 -4.84 -20.95
N VAL A 341 -1.63 -6.00 -20.31
CA VAL A 341 -1.22 -7.28 -20.90
C VAL A 341 -2.45 -8.19 -20.92
N GLU A 342 -2.94 -8.51 -22.11
CA GLU A 342 -4.13 -9.34 -22.30
C GLU A 342 -3.83 -10.79 -21.90
N LEU A 343 -4.54 -11.29 -20.88
CA LEU A 343 -4.50 -12.67 -20.39
C LEU A 343 -5.55 -12.87 -19.30
N ILE A 344 -5.87 -14.12 -18.98
CA ILE A 344 -6.67 -14.45 -17.81
C ILE A 344 -5.72 -14.95 -16.72
N PRO A 345 -5.52 -14.20 -15.60
CA PRO A 345 -4.59 -14.62 -14.56
C PRO A 345 -4.99 -15.96 -13.95
N LYS A 346 -4.07 -16.93 -14.00
CA LYS A 346 -4.26 -18.23 -13.35
C LYS A 346 -3.57 -18.22 -11.99
N PHE A 347 -4.33 -17.92 -10.94
CA PHE A 347 -3.80 -17.91 -9.59
C PHE A 347 -3.40 -19.31 -9.11
N SER A 348 -2.40 -19.36 -8.23
CA SER A 348 -2.00 -20.59 -7.58
C SER A 348 -3.16 -21.16 -6.75
N SER A 349 -3.37 -22.47 -6.83
CA SER A 349 -4.31 -23.18 -5.93
C SER A 349 -3.95 -23.05 -4.46
N ARG A 350 -2.71 -22.64 -4.14
CA ARG A 350 -2.25 -22.39 -2.78
C ARG A 350 -2.57 -20.98 -2.28
N LEU A 351 -3.05 -20.07 -3.13
CA LEU A 351 -3.49 -18.75 -2.70
C LEU A 351 -4.85 -18.86 -2.02
N ALA A 352 -4.99 -18.29 -0.82
CA ALA A 352 -6.24 -18.30 -0.06
C ALA A 352 -7.41 -17.78 -0.92
N ASP A 353 -8.55 -18.48 -0.88
CA ASP A 353 -9.71 -18.18 -1.74
C ASP A 353 -10.22 -16.75 -1.53
N GLU A 354 -10.22 -16.25 -0.29
CA GLU A 354 -10.64 -14.89 0.03
C GLU A 354 -9.76 -13.83 -0.64
N LEU A 355 -8.43 -14.05 -0.64
CA LEU A 355 -7.49 -13.12 -1.25
C LEU A 355 -7.50 -13.25 -2.79
N ARG A 356 -7.75 -14.45 -3.32
CA ARG A 356 -7.96 -14.66 -4.75
C ARG A 356 -9.20 -13.89 -5.25
N ALA A 357 -10.33 -14.09 -4.58
CA ALA A 357 -11.58 -13.38 -4.87
C ALA A 357 -11.48 -11.86 -4.65
N TRP A 358 -10.52 -11.42 -3.83
CA TRP A 358 -10.20 -10.01 -3.64
C TRP A 358 -9.43 -9.41 -4.83
N TYR A 359 -8.51 -10.16 -5.44
CA TYR A 359 -7.78 -9.69 -6.63
C TYR A 359 -8.62 -9.75 -7.91
N GLU A 360 -9.41 -10.81 -8.08
CA GLU A 360 -10.06 -11.15 -9.33
C GLU A 360 -11.17 -10.16 -9.74
N ASP A 361 -11.07 -9.69 -10.98
CA ASP A 361 -12.19 -9.09 -11.73
C ASP A 361 -12.26 -9.78 -13.10
N PRO A 362 -13.25 -10.67 -13.33
CA PRO A 362 -13.34 -11.45 -14.56
C PRO A 362 -13.54 -10.57 -15.81
N ARG A 363 -14.05 -9.35 -15.65
CA ARG A 363 -14.27 -8.42 -16.77
C ARG A 363 -13.01 -7.67 -17.18
N LEU A 364 -11.93 -7.72 -16.38
CA LEU A 364 -10.69 -7.02 -16.70
C LEU A 364 -10.02 -7.61 -17.96
N GLY A 365 -10.01 -8.94 -18.10
CA GLY A 365 -9.47 -9.66 -19.27
C GLY A 365 -7.95 -9.51 -19.46
N GLY A 366 -7.22 -9.10 -18.41
CA GLY A 366 -5.79 -8.85 -18.49
C GLY A 366 -5.22 -8.29 -17.21
N VAL A 367 -3.98 -7.83 -17.32
CA VAL A 367 -3.19 -7.29 -16.22
C VAL A 367 -2.81 -5.86 -16.53
N THR A 368 -3.25 -4.93 -15.70
CA THR A 368 -2.89 -3.50 -15.82
C THR A 368 -1.55 -3.22 -15.14
N LEU A 369 -0.79 -2.26 -15.69
CA LEU A 369 0.44 -1.69 -15.11
C LEU A 369 1.55 -2.71 -14.83
N HIS A 370 1.66 -3.74 -15.68
CA HIS A 370 2.66 -4.79 -15.57
C HIS A 370 3.72 -4.62 -16.67
N GLU A 371 4.65 -3.70 -16.41
CA GLU A 371 5.73 -3.34 -17.33
C GLU A 371 7.06 -3.21 -16.59
N SER A 372 8.12 -3.76 -17.16
CA SER A 372 9.47 -3.68 -16.61
C SER A 372 10.13 -2.32 -16.89
N ARG A 373 11.22 -1.99 -16.18
CA ARG A 373 12.00 -0.77 -16.46
C ARG A 373 13.24 -1.09 -17.28
N LEU A 374 13.90 -0.03 -17.72
CA LEU A 374 15.21 -0.06 -18.33
C LEU A 374 16.28 -0.40 -17.28
N HIS A 375 17.23 -1.24 -17.67
CA HIS A 375 18.34 -1.73 -16.86
C HIS A 375 19.63 -1.80 -17.68
N MET A 376 20.78 -1.53 -17.05
CA MET A 376 22.08 -1.76 -17.68
C MET A 376 22.40 -3.26 -17.67
N ARG A 377 23.27 -3.72 -18.58
CA ARG A 377 23.63 -5.16 -18.70
C ARG A 377 24.18 -5.73 -17.40
N GLU A 378 25.01 -4.96 -16.70
CA GLU A 378 25.64 -5.37 -15.45
C GLU A 378 24.60 -5.56 -14.34
N ASP A 379 23.53 -4.76 -14.34
CA ASP A 379 22.44 -4.93 -13.37
C ASP A 379 21.66 -6.22 -13.61
N LEU A 380 21.55 -6.68 -14.87
CA LEU A 380 20.93 -7.97 -15.15
C LEU A 380 21.72 -9.11 -14.51
N HIS A 381 23.07 -9.05 -14.56
CA HIS A 381 23.91 -10.03 -13.89
C HIS A 381 23.75 -9.97 -12.37
N ARG A 382 23.68 -8.76 -11.79
CA ARG A 382 23.45 -8.58 -10.35
C ARG A 382 22.09 -9.12 -9.92
N TYR A 383 21.05 -8.95 -10.73
CA TYR A 383 19.71 -9.46 -10.42
C TYR A 383 19.61 -10.97 -10.57
N LEU A 384 20.24 -11.53 -11.61
CA LEU A 384 20.36 -12.97 -11.81
C LEU A 384 21.06 -13.60 -10.60
N PHE A 385 22.23 -13.07 -10.23
CA PHE A 385 22.95 -13.50 -9.04
C PHE A 385 22.10 -13.36 -7.77
N ALA A 386 21.51 -12.18 -7.53
CA ALA A 386 20.77 -11.92 -6.31
C ALA A 386 19.57 -12.84 -6.15
N SER A 387 18.86 -13.15 -7.24
CA SER A 387 17.72 -14.06 -7.23
C SER A 387 18.15 -15.51 -7.00
N CYS A 388 19.22 -15.97 -7.66
CA CYS A 388 19.79 -17.28 -7.39
C CYS A 388 20.26 -17.41 -5.93
N PHE A 389 20.99 -16.41 -5.42
CA PHE A 389 21.44 -16.36 -4.04
C PHE A 389 20.26 -16.38 -3.06
N GLY A 390 19.22 -15.58 -3.32
CA GLY A 390 18.02 -15.52 -2.49
C GLY A 390 17.28 -16.87 -2.41
N GLU A 391 17.31 -17.63 -3.49
CA GLU A 391 16.74 -18.97 -3.53
C GLU A 391 17.60 -19.97 -2.74
N GLU A 392 18.93 -19.93 -2.83
CA GLU A 392 19.80 -20.83 -2.08
C GLU A 392 19.89 -20.48 -0.59
N ALA A 393 20.33 -19.27 -0.27
CA ALA A 393 20.59 -18.82 1.09
C ALA A 393 19.33 -18.43 1.88
N LYS A 394 18.14 -18.44 1.23
CA LYS A 394 16.85 -18.05 1.82
C LYS A 394 16.82 -16.63 2.42
N ARG A 395 17.75 -15.77 2.00
CA ARG A 395 17.89 -14.35 2.39
C ARG A 395 18.43 -13.56 1.20
N SER A 396 18.10 -12.27 1.11
CA SER A 396 18.70 -11.40 0.09
C SER A 396 20.20 -11.25 0.35
N PRO A 397 21.04 -11.13 -0.70
CA PRO A 397 22.45 -10.82 -0.52
C PRO A 397 22.65 -9.39 -0.02
N LYS A 398 23.71 -9.18 0.74
CA LYS A 398 24.33 -7.88 1.01
C LYS A 398 25.50 -7.69 0.05
N LEU A 399 26.04 -6.47 -0.07
CA LEU A 399 27.20 -6.19 -0.94
C LEU A 399 28.38 -7.13 -0.69
N MET A 400 28.69 -7.45 0.58
CA MET A 400 29.74 -8.41 0.95
C MET A 400 29.51 -9.84 0.44
N ASP A 401 28.26 -10.20 0.11
CA ASP A 401 27.95 -11.52 -0.48
C ASP A 401 28.20 -11.52 -1.99
N PHE A 402 28.42 -10.38 -2.66
CA PHE A 402 28.63 -10.37 -4.10
C PHE A 402 30.07 -10.78 -4.47
N PRO A 403 30.26 -11.57 -5.54
CA PRO A 403 31.55 -11.74 -6.19
C PRO A 403 32.14 -10.37 -6.58
N PRO A 404 33.47 -10.16 -6.48
CA PRO A 404 34.10 -8.89 -6.81
C PRO A 404 33.71 -8.34 -8.19
N GLN A 405 33.64 -9.21 -9.21
CA GLN A 405 33.25 -8.81 -10.57
C GLN A 405 31.78 -8.35 -10.73
N LEU A 406 30.92 -8.60 -9.74
CA LEU A 406 29.52 -8.15 -9.74
C LEU A 406 29.29 -6.93 -8.85
N LEU A 407 30.30 -6.44 -8.13
CA LEU A 407 30.18 -5.22 -7.34
C LEU A 407 29.93 -4.00 -8.25
N PRO A 408 29.20 -2.98 -7.77
CA PRO A 408 29.06 -1.73 -8.49
C PRO A 408 30.38 -0.94 -8.47
N ASN A 409 30.67 -0.19 -9.55
CA ASN A 409 31.85 0.68 -9.65
C ASN A 409 31.71 1.92 -8.76
N HIS A 410 31.89 1.76 -7.46
CA HIS A 410 32.05 2.85 -6.49
C HIS A 410 33.26 2.55 -5.61
N GLU A 411 34.04 3.58 -5.29
CA GLU A 411 35.34 3.46 -4.59
C GLU A 411 35.25 2.68 -3.27
N ASN A 412 34.09 2.67 -2.60
CA ASN A 412 33.90 2.04 -1.29
C ASN A 412 32.96 0.81 -1.33
N ALA A 413 32.67 0.22 -2.50
CA ALA A 413 31.68 -0.87 -2.61
C ALA A 413 32.08 -2.17 -1.89
N GLY A 414 33.36 -2.34 -1.57
CA GLY A 414 33.92 -3.50 -0.85
C GLY A 414 34.15 -3.29 0.64
N ASP A 415 33.93 -2.08 1.17
CA ASP A 415 34.23 -1.76 2.58
C ASP A 415 33.14 -2.24 3.53
N GLU A 416 33.53 -2.65 4.74
CA GLU A 416 32.58 -2.95 5.81
C GLU A 416 31.74 -1.73 6.19
N ASP A 417 32.16 -0.50 5.89
CA ASP A 417 31.41 0.74 6.17
C ASP A 417 30.69 1.33 4.95
N ALA A 418 30.62 0.57 3.85
CA ALA A 418 29.95 1.03 2.63
C ALA A 418 28.49 1.46 2.92
N PRO A 419 28.08 2.69 2.56
CA PRO A 419 26.68 3.08 2.63
C PRO A 419 25.84 2.19 1.70
N PHE A 420 24.61 1.85 2.10
CA PHE A 420 23.68 1.00 1.34
C PHE A 420 24.13 -0.46 1.12
N LYS A 421 24.58 -1.13 2.20
CA LYS A 421 24.97 -2.56 2.19
C LYS A 421 23.92 -3.51 1.61
N ASP A 422 22.64 -3.11 1.58
CA ASP A 422 21.51 -3.89 1.06
C ASP A 422 20.93 -3.35 -0.27
N ARG A 423 21.74 -2.64 -1.07
CA ARG A 423 21.32 -2.02 -2.34
C ARG A 423 20.59 -2.97 -3.31
N PHE A 424 21.06 -4.21 -3.45
CA PHE A 424 20.50 -5.21 -4.36
C PHE A 424 19.66 -6.24 -3.60
N ARG A 425 18.41 -5.88 -3.32
CA ARG A 425 17.54 -6.69 -2.47
C ARG A 425 16.50 -7.42 -3.30
N VAL A 426 16.64 -8.74 -3.36
CA VAL A 426 15.63 -9.63 -3.93
C VAL A 426 14.53 -9.96 -2.92
N GLN A 427 13.29 -10.03 -3.39
CA GLN A 427 12.18 -10.52 -2.59
C GLN A 427 12.25 -12.05 -2.50
N ILE A 428 12.13 -12.61 -1.29
CA ILE A 428 12.21 -14.07 -1.12
C ILE A 428 10.87 -14.70 -1.47
N GLY A 429 10.83 -15.44 -2.58
CA GLY A 429 9.61 -15.97 -3.19
C GLY A 429 8.69 -16.78 -2.26
N ASN A 430 9.28 -17.55 -1.34
CA ASN A 430 8.57 -18.40 -0.38
C ASN A 430 8.30 -17.73 0.98
N ARG A 431 8.46 -16.40 1.09
CA ARG A 431 8.13 -15.60 2.28
C ARG A 431 7.25 -14.42 1.89
N PRO A 432 6.57 -13.75 2.83
CA PRO A 432 5.98 -12.45 2.57
C PRO A 432 7.04 -11.44 2.11
N SER A 433 6.67 -10.50 1.25
CA SER A 433 7.60 -9.48 0.76
C SER A 433 8.09 -8.57 1.89
N THR A 434 9.16 -7.84 1.64
CA THR A 434 9.53 -6.70 2.47
C THR A 434 8.49 -5.59 2.29
N THR A 435 8.43 -4.64 3.23
CA THR A 435 7.54 -3.46 3.14
C THR A 435 7.71 -2.78 1.80
N VAL A 436 6.62 -2.56 1.06
CA VAL A 436 6.62 -1.71 -0.14
C VAL A 436 6.65 -0.26 0.30
N VAL A 437 7.76 0.42 0.04
CA VAL A 437 7.99 1.83 0.40
C VAL A 437 7.67 2.77 -0.76
N SER A 438 7.34 4.03 -0.47
CA SER A 438 7.02 5.03 -1.49
C SER A 438 8.20 5.46 -2.37
N HIS A 439 9.43 5.24 -1.91
CA HIS A 439 10.66 5.54 -2.66
C HIS A 439 11.21 4.38 -3.49
N ILE A 440 10.46 3.27 -3.66
CA ILE A 440 10.82 2.16 -4.58
C ILE A 440 11.15 2.63 -6.01
N SER A 441 10.66 3.81 -6.41
CA SER A 441 10.99 4.48 -7.67
C SER A 441 12.44 4.93 -7.80
N LYS A 442 13.06 5.37 -6.69
CA LYS A 442 14.47 5.76 -6.60
C LYS A 442 15.35 4.56 -6.27
N ASP A 443 14.82 3.64 -5.49
CA ASP A 443 15.51 2.44 -5.00
C ASP A 443 15.05 1.17 -5.73
N GLY A 444 14.98 1.22 -7.07
CA GLY A 444 14.49 0.08 -7.86
C GLY A 444 15.30 -1.22 -7.67
N HIS A 445 16.53 -1.11 -7.16
CA HIS A 445 17.38 -2.26 -6.82
C HIS A 445 16.96 -2.96 -5.51
N TYR A 446 16.12 -2.34 -4.68
CA TYR A 446 15.63 -2.91 -3.42
C TYR A 446 14.48 -3.91 -3.58
N TYR A 447 13.93 -4.03 -4.79
CA TYR A 447 12.75 -4.86 -5.07
C TYR A 447 12.99 -5.69 -6.31
N ILE A 448 14.03 -6.51 -6.28
CA ILE A 448 14.33 -7.47 -7.36
C ILE A 448 13.29 -8.60 -7.32
N HIS A 449 12.80 -8.97 -8.49
CA HIS A 449 11.84 -10.05 -8.68
C HIS A 449 12.46 -11.41 -8.28
N PRO A 450 11.72 -12.32 -7.60
CA PRO A 450 12.27 -13.59 -7.12
C PRO A 450 12.69 -14.58 -8.22
N ASP A 451 12.03 -14.54 -9.38
CA ASP A 451 12.36 -15.42 -10.52
C ASP A 451 13.67 -14.97 -11.18
N PRO A 452 14.75 -15.76 -11.10
CA PRO A 452 16.05 -15.43 -11.68
C PRO A 452 16.00 -15.27 -13.19
N ALA A 453 15.06 -15.91 -13.90
CA ALA A 453 14.97 -15.81 -15.36
C ALA A 453 14.39 -14.47 -15.85
N GLN A 454 13.79 -13.66 -14.97
CA GLN A 454 13.18 -12.38 -15.35
C GLN A 454 14.14 -11.19 -15.23
N CYS A 455 15.22 -11.31 -14.42
CA CYS A 455 16.31 -10.34 -14.29
C CYS A 455 15.84 -8.87 -14.21
N ARG A 456 14.91 -8.56 -13.30
CA ARG A 456 14.29 -7.23 -13.21
C ARG A 456 13.87 -6.87 -11.80
N SER A 457 13.60 -5.59 -11.58
CA SER A 457 12.83 -5.14 -10.42
C SER A 457 11.34 -5.46 -10.60
N LEU A 458 10.59 -5.44 -9.50
CA LEU A 458 9.14 -5.52 -9.52
C LEU A 458 8.53 -4.41 -10.39
N THR A 459 7.36 -4.71 -10.92
CA THR A 459 6.46 -3.83 -11.67
C THR A 459 5.48 -3.13 -10.72
N VAL A 460 4.78 -2.11 -11.23
CA VAL A 460 3.74 -1.39 -10.48
C VAL A 460 2.64 -2.35 -10.04
N ARG A 461 2.18 -3.23 -10.93
CA ARG A 461 1.20 -4.27 -10.61
C ARG A 461 1.65 -5.24 -9.52
N GLU A 462 2.90 -5.69 -9.57
CA GLU A 462 3.41 -6.62 -8.54
C GLU A 462 3.47 -5.92 -7.17
N ALA A 463 3.94 -4.68 -7.12
CA ALA A 463 3.91 -3.89 -5.89
C ALA A 463 2.48 -3.67 -5.38
N ALA A 464 1.53 -3.39 -6.29
CA ALA A 464 0.12 -3.22 -5.96
C ALA A 464 -0.49 -4.52 -5.38
N ARG A 465 -0.22 -5.69 -5.98
CA ARG A 465 -0.67 -6.97 -5.46
C ARG A 465 -0.07 -7.28 -4.09
N LEU A 466 1.22 -7.01 -3.87
CA LEU A 466 1.84 -7.19 -2.55
C LEU A 466 1.25 -6.25 -1.47
N GLN A 467 0.74 -5.08 -1.88
CA GLN A 467 -0.08 -4.19 -1.04
C GLN A 467 -1.56 -4.58 -1.02
N THR A 468 -1.98 -5.69 -1.64
CA THR A 468 -3.37 -6.15 -1.72
C THR A 468 -4.34 -5.19 -2.41
N PHE A 469 -3.88 -4.40 -3.38
CA PHE A 469 -4.82 -3.71 -4.27
C PHE A 469 -5.45 -4.72 -5.25
N PRO A 470 -6.77 -4.64 -5.51
CA PRO A 470 -7.43 -5.42 -6.55
C PRO A 470 -6.78 -5.26 -7.93
N ASP A 471 -6.92 -6.24 -8.82
CA ASP A 471 -6.30 -6.16 -10.16
C ASP A 471 -6.95 -5.11 -11.07
N ASN A 472 -8.22 -4.80 -10.82
CA ASN A 472 -8.91 -3.70 -11.48
C ASN A 472 -8.56 -2.32 -10.89
N TYR A 473 -7.75 -2.23 -9.83
CA TYR A 473 -7.31 -0.95 -9.29
C TYR A 473 -6.24 -0.34 -10.19
N PHE A 474 -6.60 0.73 -10.92
CA PHE A 474 -5.69 1.42 -11.83
C PHE A 474 -5.10 2.67 -11.18
N PHE A 475 -3.77 2.81 -11.19
CA PHE A 475 -3.05 3.95 -10.63
C PHE A 475 -2.71 4.98 -11.71
N GLU A 476 -3.24 6.18 -11.55
CA GLU A 476 -2.93 7.34 -12.37
C GLU A 476 -1.51 7.88 -12.07
N GLY A 477 -1.03 8.73 -12.98
CA GLY A 477 0.28 9.39 -12.87
C GLY A 477 1.11 9.28 -14.14
N GLY A 478 1.96 10.29 -14.35
CA GLY A 478 2.78 10.45 -15.56
C GLY A 478 3.88 9.40 -15.68
N GLY A 479 4.25 8.73 -14.58
CA GLY A 479 5.27 7.69 -14.60
C GLY A 479 5.20 6.69 -13.46
N ARG A 480 6.12 5.72 -13.49
CA ARG A 480 6.27 4.69 -12.45
C ARG A 480 6.47 5.28 -11.07
N THR A 481 7.19 6.41 -10.99
CA THR A 481 7.53 7.07 -9.73
C THR A 481 6.31 7.41 -8.90
N ASP A 482 5.32 8.06 -9.51
CA ASP A 482 4.11 8.49 -8.82
C ASP A 482 3.26 7.30 -8.39
N ARG A 483 3.12 6.29 -9.26
CA ARG A 483 2.34 5.07 -8.98
C ARG A 483 2.94 4.30 -7.81
N TYR A 484 4.26 4.21 -7.76
CA TYR A 484 4.97 3.58 -6.66
C TYR A 484 4.85 4.36 -5.35
N ALA A 485 4.90 5.69 -5.40
CA ALA A 485 4.71 6.53 -4.23
C ALA A 485 3.32 6.32 -3.61
N GLN A 486 2.28 6.30 -4.47
CA GLN A 486 0.91 5.98 -4.09
C GLN A 486 0.82 4.60 -3.41
N ILE A 487 1.27 3.54 -4.09
CA ILE A 487 1.22 2.17 -3.57
C ILE A 487 1.96 2.06 -2.23
N GLY A 488 3.16 2.65 -2.12
CA GLY A 488 3.98 2.57 -0.91
C GLY A 488 3.42 3.33 0.28
N ASN A 489 2.68 4.41 0.05
CA ASN A 489 2.04 5.22 1.11
C ASN A 489 0.72 4.59 1.61
N ALA A 490 0.04 3.78 0.80
CA ALA A 490 -1.25 3.23 1.15
C ALA A 490 -1.23 2.20 2.30
N VAL A 491 -2.36 2.07 2.99
CA VAL A 491 -2.69 0.90 3.82
C VAL A 491 -3.13 -0.24 2.90
N PRO A 492 -2.76 -1.51 3.18
CA PRO A 492 -3.23 -2.64 2.38
C PRO A 492 -4.77 -2.72 2.40
N PRO A 493 -5.45 -2.61 1.24
CA PRO A 493 -6.92 -2.60 1.21
C PRO A 493 -7.59 -3.86 1.78
N PHE A 494 -6.97 -5.02 1.63
CA PHE A 494 -7.52 -6.26 2.20
C PHE A 494 -7.46 -6.25 3.73
N LEU A 495 -6.42 -5.65 4.33
CA LEU A 495 -6.35 -5.43 5.78
C LEU A 495 -7.40 -4.40 6.22
N ALA A 496 -7.55 -3.31 5.47
CA ALA A 496 -8.55 -2.28 5.74
C ALA A 496 -9.98 -2.85 5.71
N LYS A 497 -10.27 -3.83 4.83
CA LYS A 497 -11.55 -4.55 4.82
C LYS A 497 -11.79 -5.37 6.09
N GLN A 498 -10.75 -6.04 6.62
CA GLN A 498 -10.86 -6.79 7.87
C GLN A 498 -11.13 -5.85 9.06
N ILE A 499 -10.45 -4.71 9.09
CA ILE A 499 -10.71 -3.63 10.07
C ILE A 499 -12.16 -3.13 9.93
N ALA A 500 -12.62 -2.86 8.71
CA ALA A 500 -13.99 -2.42 8.45
C ALA A 500 -15.02 -3.44 8.96
N SER A 501 -14.75 -4.75 8.86
CA SER A 501 -15.62 -5.79 9.41
C SER A 501 -15.79 -5.64 10.92
N ILE A 502 -14.69 -5.46 11.66
CA ILE A 502 -14.73 -5.26 13.12
C ILE A 502 -15.50 -3.99 13.47
N VAL A 503 -15.25 -2.90 12.73
CA VAL A 503 -15.96 -1.62 12.94
C VAL A 503 -17.45 -1.78 12.67
N SER A 504 -17.84 -2.48 11.60
CA SER A 504 -19.23 -2.80 11.27
C SER A 504 -19.90 -3.58 12.40
N ASP A 505 -19.29 -4.68 12.84
CA ASP A 505 -19.85 -5.54 13.89
C ASP A 505 -20.03 -4.78 15.20
N PHE A 506 -19.09 -3.89 15.54
CA PHE A 506 -19.21 -2.99 16.68
C PHE A 506 -20.39 -2.02 16.55
N LEU A 507 -20.50 -1.32 15.41
CA LEU A 507 -21.56 -0.33 15.19
C LEU A 507 -22.96 -0.97 15.11
N VAL A 508 -23.07 -2.18 14.56
CA VAL A 508 -24.32 -2.96 14.56
C VAL A 508 -24.75 -3.31 15.99
N LYS A 509 -23.79 -3.76 16.84
CA LYS A 509 -24.06 -4.02 18.27
C LYS A 509 -24.53 -2.74 18.97
N ALA A 510 -23.92 -1.59 18.69
CA ALA A 510 -24.32 -0.29 19.24
C ALA A 510 -25.76 0.08 18.86
N ALA A 511 -26.10 0.00 17.57
CA ALA A 511 -27.43 0.35 17.09
C ALA A 511 -28.54 -0.58 17.63
N SER A 512 -28.21 -1.80 18.03
CA SER A 512 -29.17 -2.79 18.56
C SER A 512 -29.56 -2.56 20.03
N LYS A 513 -28.72 -1.87 20.84
CA LYS A 513 -28.97 -1.62 22.27
C LYS A 513 -29.54 -0.25 22.59
N SER A 514 -29.56 0.67 21.63
CA SER A 514 -30.23 1.98 21.74
C SER A 514 -31.74 1.90 21.43
N ARG A 515 -32.27 0.69 21.24
CA ARG A 515 -33.70 0.35 21.14
C ARG A 515 -34.07 -0.47 22.35
#